data_AF-A0A3B9YNT7-F1
#
_entry.id   AF-A0A3B9YNT7-F1
#
_cell.length_a   1.000
_cell.length_b   1.000
_cell.length_c   1.000
_cell.angle_alpha   90.00
_cell.angle_beta   90.00
_cell.angle_gamma   90.00
#
_symmetry.space_group_name_H-M   'P 1'
#
loop_
_entity.id
_entity.type
_entity.pdbx_description
1 polymer ?
#
loop_
_entity_poly.entity_id
_entity_poly.type
_entity_poly.pdbx_seq_one_letter_code
_entity_poly.pdbx_strand_id
1 'polypeptide(L)'
;EAALDEIVRQMIAEMDAAWDGPTQDVGAFIDSAAQFLPIDAEGLQGWRIWFAFWGRAIVDERLRAKHRAYYATFAARTDEALRAAFPGLTRATARSLADAIIAAIDGLGVRATLEPDAWPPKRQRAALRLLLDPMLTHATRGE
;
A
#
# COMPACT_ATOMS: atom_id res chain seq x y z
N GLU A 1 -4.69 21.13 -2.46
CA GLU A 1 -3.39 20.62 -1.98
C GLU A 1 -3.46 20.32 -0.50
N ALA A 2 -3.91 21.26 0.33
CA ALA A 2 -4.17 21.00 1.75
C ALA A 2 -4.98 19.72 2.03
N ALA A 3 -6.06 19.46 1.27
CA ALA A 3 -6.83 18.21 1.39
C ALA A 3 -6.05 16.93 1.02
N LEU A 4 -5.11 17.03 0.06
CA LEU A 4 -4.25 15.90 -0.31
C LEU A 4 -3.19 15.66 0.75
N ASP A 5 -2.58 16.74 1.25
CA ASP A 5 -1.60 16.69 2.34
C ASP A 5 -2.24 16.12 3.62
N GLU A 6 -3.53 16.39 3.86
CA GLU A 6 -4.30 15.80 4.95
C GLU A 6 -4.48 14.29 4.77
N ILE A 7 -4.95 13.85 3.60
CA ILE A 7 -5.16 12.44 3.28
C ILE A 7 -3.85 11.66 3.43
N VAL A 8 -2.74 12.20 2.93
CA VAL A 8 -1.42 11.56 3.07
C VAL A 8 -1.03 11.43 4.54
N ARG A 9 -1.26 12.48 5.34
CA ARG A 9 -0.92 12.45 6.77
C ARG A 9 -1.76 11.40 7.51
N GLN A 10 -3.05 11.33 7.22
CA GLN A 10 -3.93 10.33 7.79
C GLN A 10 -3.49 8.92 7.37
N MET A 11 -3.17 8.72 6.09
CA MET A 11 -2.70 7.43 5.58
C MET A 11 -1.39 6.99 6.23
N ILE A 12 -0.44 7.92 6.47
CA ILE A 12 0.79 7.61 7.22
C ILE A 12 0.47 7.18 8.65
N ALA A 13 -0.45 7.86 9.33
CA ALA A 13 -0.86 7.49 10.69
C ALA A 13 -1.54 6.11 10.73
N GLU A 14 -2.35 5.79 9.71
CA GLU A 14 -2.97 4.48 9.54
C GLU A 14 -1.93 3.38 9.24
N MET A 15 -0.90 3.67 8.44
CA MET A 15 0.24 2.76 8.22
C MET A 15 0.99 2.45 9.51
N ASP A 16 1.31 3.49 10.29
CA ASP A 16 2.02 3.34 11.56
C ASP A 16 1.17 2.53 12.57
N ALA A 17 -0.16 2.68 12.56
CA ALA A 17 -1.07 1.92 13.42
C ALA A 17 -1.32 0.47 12.93
N ALA A 18 -1.47 0.26 11.62
CA ALA A 18 -1.80 -1.05 11.04
C ALA A 18 -0.64 -2.06 11.13
N TRP A 19 0.59 -1.56 11.24
CA TRP A 19 1.81 -2.36 11.28
C TRP A 19 2.64 -2.13 12.56
N ASP A 20 1.98 -1.76 13.66
CA ASP A 20 2.64 -1.65 14.95
C ASP A 20 3.04 -3.03 15.51
N GLY A 21 4.28 -3.14 15.95
CA GLY A 21 4.82 -4.33 16.62
C GLY A 21 5.27 -5.48 15.70
N PRO A 22 5.99 -6.47 16.28
CA PRO A 22 6.46 -7.64 15.54
C PRO A 22 5.31 -8.60 15.23
N THR A 23 5.21 -9.03 13.98
CA THR A 23 4.34 -10.12 13.53
C THR A 23 5.08 -11.02 12.55
N GLN A 24 5.37 -12.26 12.95
CA GLN A 24 5.97 -13.26 12.05
C GLN A 24 4.90 -13.98 11.20
N ASP A 25 3.65 -13.50 11.25
CA ASP A 25 2.54 -14.04 10.49
C ASP A 25 2.34 -13.26 9.18
N VAL A 26 2.69 -13.93 8.07
CA VAL A 26 2.49 -13.41 6.71
C VAL A 26 1.03 -13.10 6.42
N GLY A 27 0.10 -13.93 6.91
CA GLY A 27 -1.33 -13.73 6.71
C GLY A 27 -1.82 -12.46 7.41
N ALA A 28 -1.43 -12.26 8.67
CA ALA A 28 -1.79 -11.06 9.43
C ALA A 28 -1.24 -9.78 8.76
N PHE A 29 0.02 -9.82 8.29
CA PHE A 29 0.60 -8.68 7.57
C PHE A 29 -0.18 -8.33 6.29
N ILE A 30 -0.59 -9.34 5.51
CA ILE A 30 -1.41 -9.16 4.31
C ILE A 30 -2.78 -8.57 4.66
N ASP A 31 -3.41 -9.03 5.74
CA ASP A 31 -4.72 -8.54 6.17
C ASP A 31 -4.67 -7.07 6.63
N SER A 32 -3.56 -6.64 7.23
CA SER A 32 -3.28 -5.22 7.50
C SER A 32 -3.04 -4.43 6.22
N ALA A 33 -2.22 -4.94 5.29
CA ALA A 33 -1.98 -4.28 4.00
C ALA A 33 -3.28 -4.12 3.17
N ALA A 34 -4.22 -5.04 3.31
CA ALA A 34 -5.51 -4.98 2.62
C ALA A 34 -6.41 -3.82 3.07
N GLN A 35 -6.12 -3.15 4.18
CA GLN A 35 -6.90 -1.97 4.62
C GLN A 35 -6.67 -0.74 3.73
N PHE A 36 -5.57 -0.68 2.97
CA PHE A 36 -5.28 0.41 2.03
C PHE A 36 -6.03 0.29 0.69
N LEU A 37 -6.79 -0.80 0.50
CA LEU A 37 -7.62 -1.02 -0.68
C LEU A 37 -8.96 -0.26 -0.55
N PRO A 38 -9.66 0.05 -1.66
CA PRO A 38 -11.00 0.65 -1.62
C PRO A 38 -12.06 -0.41 -1.29
N ILE A 39 -12.00 -0.92 -0.06
CA ILE A 39 -12.86 -2.01 0.45
C ILE A 39 -14.14 -1.50 1.13
N ASP A 40 -14.25 -0.19 1.33
CA ASP A 40 -15.44 0.49 1.82
C ASP A 40 -15.65 1.84 1.09
N ALA A 41 -16.70 2.57 1.47
CA ALA A 41 -17.05 3.83 0.82
C ALA A 41 -16.03 4.94 1.05
N GLU A 42 -15.36 4.95 2.22
CA GLU A 42 -14.35 5.96 2.56
C GLU A 42 -13.07 5.71 1.77
N GLY A 43 -12.58 4.47 1.75
CA GLY A 43 -11.44 4.06 0.93
C GLY A 43 -11.68 4.32 -0.55
N LEU A 44 -12.87 4.00 -1.08
CA LEU A 44 -13.22 4.30 -2.47
C LEU A 44 -13.20 5.81 -2.77
N GLN A 45 -13.67 6.63 -1.83
CA GLN A 45 -13.60 8.09 -1.97
C GLN A 45 -12.15 8.59 -1.94
N GLY A 46 -11.31 8.05 -1.04
CA GLY A 46 -9.88 8.35 -0.98
C GLY A 46 -9.18 8.06 -2.30
N TRP A 47 -9.42 6.88 -2.88
CA TRP A 47 -8.87 6.48 -4.16
C TRP A 47 -9.29 7.39 -5.33
N ARG A 48 -10.55 7.84 -5.35
CA ARG A 48 -11.01 8.83 -6.36
C ARG A 48 -10.26 10.15 -6.27
N ILE A 49 -9.97 10.62 -5.05
CA ILE A 49 -9.17 11.83 -4.83
C ILE A 49 -7.73 11.60 -5.31
N TRP A 50 -7.17 10.44 -5.00
CA TRP A 50 -5.83 10.05 -5.42
C TRP A 50 -5.70 10.01 -6.96
N PHE A 51 -6.71 9.50 -7.64
CA PHE A 51 -6.81 9.50 -9.11
C PHE A 51 -6.86 10.90 -9.72
N ALA A 52 -7.67 11.79 -9.14
CA ALA A 52 -7.72 13.17 -9.58
C ALA A 52 -6.36 13.87 -9.39
N PHE A 53 -5.62 13.52 -8.34
CA PHE A 53 -4.25 13.98 -8.14
C PHE A 53 -3.28 13.40 -9.17
N TRP A 54 -3.28 12.09 -9.41
CA TRP A 54 -2.44 11.44 -10.41
C TRP A 54 -2.63 12.06 -11.80
N GLY A 55 -3.88 12.25 -12.23
CA GLY A 55 -4.20 12.85 -13.53
C GLY A 55 -3.57 14.23 -13.71
N ARG A 56 -3.54 15.05 -12.64
CA ARG A 56 -2.89 16.37 -12.67
C ARG A 56 -1.36 16.28 -12.59
N ALA A 57 -0.83 15.34 -11.80
CA ALA A 57 0.60 15.12 -11.69
C ALA A 57 1.23 14.72 -13.03
N ILE A 58 0.51 14.07 -13.94
CA ILE A 58 1.06 13.72 -15.28
C ILE A 58 1.57 14.94 -16.05
N VAL A 59 0.99 16.13 -15.85
CA VAL A 59 1.36 17.34 -16.61
C VAL A 59 1.95 18.46 -15.74
N ASP A 60 1.81 18.43 -14.42
CA ASP A 60 2.36 19.42 -13.48
C ASP A 60 3.60 18.88 -12.73
N GLU A 61 4.78 19.45 -13.01
CA GLU A 61 6.06 19.03 -12.42
C GLU A 61 6.09 19.18 -10.89
N ARG A 62 5.45 20.21 -10.36
CA ARG A 62 5.39 20.44 -8.91
C ARG A 62 4.53 19.38 -8.24
N LEU A 63 3.43 18.97 -8.88
CA LEU A 63 2.62 17.85 -8.39
C LEU A 63 3.33 16.50 -8.54
N ARG A 64 4.15 16.28 -9.59
CA ARG A 64 5.04 15.10 -9.67
C ARG A 64 6.05 15.06 -8.55
N ALA A 65 6.66 16.19 -8.21
CA ALA A 65 7.61 16.27 -7.11
C ALA A 65 6.93 15.90 -5.77
N LYS A 66 5.70 16.37 -5.54
CA LYS A 66 4.89 15.97 -4.38
C LYS A 66 4.56 14.48 -4.39
N HIS A 67 4.09 13.95 -5.52
CA HIS A 67 3.84 12.52 -5.67
C HIS A 67 5.07 11.68 -5.31
N ARG A 68 6.24 12.05 -5.83
CA ARG A 68 7.51 11.39 -5.53
C ARG A 68 7.83 11.43 -4.04
N ALA A 69 7.60 12.56 -3.38
CA ALA A 69 7.82 12.70 -1.94
C ALA A 69 6.88 11.78 -1.14
N TYR A 70 5.58 11.74 -1.44
CA TYR A 70 4.63 10.87 -0.76
C TYR A 70 4.97 9.39 -0.94
N TYR A 71 5.29 8.97 -2.17
CA TYR A 71 5.65 7.58 -2.45
C TYR A 71 6.96 7.17 -1.78
N ALA A 72 7.95 8.08 -1.70
CA ALA A 72 9.17 7.81 -0.94
C ALA A 72 8.86 7.59 0.55
N THR A 73 7.91 8.34 1.11
CA THR A 73 7.44 8.12 2.48
C THR A 73 6.73 6.78 2.63
N PHE A 74 5.81 6.42 1.72
CA PHE A 74 5.11 5.14 1.78
C PHE A 74 6.05 3.95 1.67
N ALA A 75 7.02 4.01 0.75
CA ALA A 75 8.04 2.98 0.59
C ALA A 75 8.91 2.84 1.85
N ALA A 76 9.34 3.96 2.45
CA ALA A 76 10.13 3.95 3.68
C ALA A 76 9.34 3.33 4.86
N ARG A 77 8.08 3.70 5.04
CA ARG A 77 7.23 3.15 6.10
C ARG A 77 6.91 1.67 5.90
N THR A 78 6.67 1.26 4.66
CA THR A 78 6.42 -0.16 4.35
C THR A 78 7.69 -1.00 4.56
N ASP A 79 8.88 -0.49 4.20
CA ASP A 79 10.17 -1.13 4.52
C ASP A 79 10.38 -1.26 6.03
N GLU A 80 10.09 -0.21 6.80
CA GLU A 80 10.19 -0.23 8.27
C GLU A 80 9.26 -1.28 8.88
N ALA A 81 7.99 -1.30 8.44
CA ALA A 81 7.00 -2.28 8.86
C ALA A 81 7.43 -3.72 8.53
N LEU A 82 7.93 -3.97 7.32
CA LEU A 82 8.43 -5.29 6.91
C LEU A 82 9.58 -5.77 7.78
N ARG A 83 10.55 -4.89 8.09
CA ARG A 83 11.69 -5.24 8.95
C ARG A 83 11.28 -5.46 10.40
N ALA A 84 10.27 -4.73 10.89
CA ALA A 84 9.73 -4.94 12.23
C ALA A 84 8.95 -6.26 12.34
N ALA A 85 8.11 -6.55 11.34
CA ALA A 85 7.32 -7.78 11.27
C ALA A 85 8.22 -9.02 11.09
N PHE A 86 9.22 -8.92 10.22
CA PHE A 86 10.07 -10.04 9.82
C PHE A 86 11.56 -9.72 10.04
N PRO A 87 12.09 -9.88 11.27
CA PRO A 87 13.46 -9.51 11.62
C PRO A 87 14.57 -10.20 10.79
N GLY A 88 14.25 -11.30 10.10
CA GLY A 88 15.18 -12.00 9.21
C GLY A 88 15.35 -11.35 7.83
N LEU A 89 14.53 -10.37 7.45
CA LEU A 89 14.62 -9.73 6.14
C LEU A 89 15.84 -8.81 6.05
N THR A 90 16.62 -8.97 4.99
CA THR A 90 17.64 -7.97 4.66
C THR A 90 16.99 -6.65 4.26
N ARG A 91 17.70 -5.54 4.46
CA ARG A 91 17.22 -4.21 4.03
C ARG A 91 16.98 -4.11 2.52
N ALA A 92 17.72 -4.87 1.70
CA ALA A 92 17.52 -4.89 0.25
C ALA A 92 16.22 -5.61 -0.12
N THR A 93 15.96 -6.76 0.52
CA THR A 93 14.73 -7.53 0.34
C THR A 93 13.51 -6.75 0.82
N ALA A 94 13.57 -6.14 2.01
CA ALA A 94 12.47 -5.36 2.56
C ALA A 94 12.08 -4.18 1.67
N ARG A 95 13.04 -3.42 1.12
CA ARG A 95 12.76 -2.36 0.14
C ARG A 95 12.11 -2.88 -1.14
N SER A 96 12.60 -3.99 -1.70
CA SER A 96 12.03 -4.57 -2.92
C SER A 96 10.60 -5.05 -2.70
N LEU A 97 10.33 -5.64 -1.53
CA LEU A 97 8.99 -6.04 -1.12
C LEU A 97 8.07 -4.83 -0.90
N ALA A 98 8.57 -3.75 -0.28
CA ALA A 98 7.81 -2.52 -0.08
C ALA A 98 7.32 -1.94 -1.42
N ASP A 99 8.21 -1.82 -2.40
CA ASP A 99 7.85 -1.36 -3.75
C ASP A 99 6.82 -2.29 -4.41
N ALA A 100 6.99 -3.61 -4.27
CA ALA A 100 6.06 -4.60 -4.83
C ALA A 100 4.67 -4.56 -4.18
N ILE A 101 4.61 -4.38 -2.86
CA ILE A 101 3.35 -4.26 -2.11
C ILE A 101 2.60 -2.98 -2.53
N ILE A 102 3.30 -1.85 -2.61
CA ILE A 102 2.71 -0.58 -3.06
C ILE A 102 2.18 -0.72 -4.48
N ALA A 103 2.96 -1.31 -5.40
CA ALA A 103 2.51 -1.53 -6.78
C ALA A 103 1.29 -2.46 -6.87
N ALA A 104 1.21 -3.49 -6.02
CA ALA A 104 0.05 -4.38 -5.95
C ALA A 104 -1.20 -3.65 -5.45
N ILE A 105 -1.06 -2.86 -4.38
CA ILE A 105 -2.14 -2.03 -3.82
C ILE A 105 -2.61 -1.00 -4.86
N ASP A 106 -1.69 -0.31 -5.54
CA ASP A 106 -2.01 0.65 -6.59
C ASP A 106 -2.78 0.01 -7.75
N GLY A 107 -2.31 -1.14 -8.24
CA GLY A 107 -2.99 -1.85 -9.32
C GLY A 107 -4.40 -2.30 -8.93
N LEU A 108 -4.58 -2.81 -7.72
CA LEU A 108 -5.89 -3.24 -7.23
C LEU A 108 -6.82 -2.06 -6.93
N GLY A 109 -6.30 -1.00 -6.32
CA GLY A 109 -7.00 0.25 -6.08
C GLY A 109 -7.52 0.86 -7.38
N VAL A 110 -6.72 0.80 -8.45
CA VAL A 110 -7.14 1.24 -9.77
C VAL A 110 -8.34 0.44 -10.30
N ARG A 111 -8.21 -0.89 -10.30
CA ARG A 111 -9.26 -1.78 -10.80
C ARG A 111 -10.55 -1.61 -10.02
N ALA A 112 -10.47 -1.58 -8.70
CA ALA A 112 -11.63 -1.46 -7.84
C ALA A 112 -12.30 -0.09 -7.89
N THR A 113 -11.53 0.98 -8.13
CA THR A 113 -12.10 2.32 -8.26
C THR A 113 -12.83 2.51 -9.59
N LEU A 114 -12.31 1.94 -10.67
CA LEU A 114 -12.91 2.03 -12.02
C LEU A 114 -14.06 1.03 -12.23
N GLU A 115 -13.98 -0.13 -11.59
CA GLU A 115 -14.90 -1.26 -11.80
C GLU A 115 -15.42 -1.81 -10.44
N PRO A 116 -16.07 -0.98 -9.60
CA PRO A 116 -16.41 -1.36 -8.21
C PRO A 116 -17.30 -2.60 -8.12
N ASP A 117 -18.24 -2.77 -9.05
CA ASP A 117 -19.13 -3.94 -9.08
C ASP A 117 -18.39 -5.24 -9.44
N ALA A 118 -17.35 -5.15 -10.28
CA ALA A 118 -16.54 -6.29 -10.67
C ALA A 118 -15.45 -6.65 -9.64
N TRP A 119 -15.10 -5.70 -8.78
CA TRP A 119 -14.07 -5.80 -7.74
C TRP A 119 -14.64 -5.53 -6.34
N PRO A 120 -15.59 -6.35 -5.87
CA PRO A 120 -16.08 -6.23 -4.50
C PRO A 120 -14.95 -6.50 -3.49
N PRO A 121 -15.07 -6.03 -2.24
CA PRO A 121 -14.00 -6.09 -1.24
C PRO A 121 -13.37 -7.48 -1.06
N LYS A 122 -14.21 -8.53 -1.06
CA LYS A 122 -13.76 -9.92 -0.97
C LYS A 122 -12.79 -10.30 -2.09
N ARG A 123 -13.04 -9.85 -3.33
CA ARG A 123 -12.18 -10.13 -4.48
C ARG A 123 -10.87 -9.36 -4.39
N GLN A 124 -10.91 -8.11 -3.95
CA GLN A 124 -9.70 -7.29 -3.78
C GLN A 124 -8.76 -7.93 -2.75
N ARG A 125 -9.28 -8.32 -1.58
CA ARG A 125 -8.52 -9.02 -0.52
C ARG A 125 -7.91 -10.33 -1.03
N ALA A 126 -8.70 -11.15 -1.72
CA ALA A 126 -8.22 -12.41 -2.28
C ALA A 126 -7.12 -12.21 -3.33
N ALA A 127 -7.23 -11.20 -4.18
CA ALA A 127 -6.22 -10.88 -5.19
C ALA A 127 -4.93 -10.34 -4.55
N LEU A 128 -5.03 -9.48 -3.54
CA LEU A 128 -3.85 -9.00 -2.80
C LEU A 128 -3.12 -10.18 -2.14
N ARG A 129 -3.86 -11.07 -1.48
CA ARG A 129 -3.27 -12.26 -0.87
C ARG A 129 -2.59 -13.16 -1.89
N LEU A 130 -3.21 -13.39 -3.06
CA LEU A 130 -2.62 -14.17 -4.13
C LEU A 130 -1.27 -13.62 -4.62
N LEU A 131 -1.12 -12.29 -4.63
CA LEU A 131 0.12 -11.62 -5.02
C LEU A 131 1.17 -11.67 -3.91
N LEU A 132 0.78 -11.33 -2.67
CA LEU A 132 1.72 -11.09 -1.58
C LEU A 132 2.16 -12.36 -0.85
N ASP A 133 1.29 -13.36 -0.71
CA ASP A 133 1.56 -14.57 0.08
C ASP A 133 2.80 -15.32 -0.44
N PRO A 134 2.97 -15.58 -1.75
CA PRO A 134 4.18 -16.26 -2.25
C PRO A 134 5.46 -15.46 -2.03
N MET A 135 5.44 -14.13 -2.27
CA MET A 135 6.66 -13.31 -2.15
C MET A 135 7.09 -13.12 -0.69
N LEU A 136 6.14 -12.95 0.23
CA LEU A 136 6.44 -12.82 1.66
C LEU A 136 6.85 -14.17 2.27
N THR A 137 6.19 -15.26 1.88
CA THR A 137 6.55 -16.60 2.34
C THR A 137 7.94 -17.01 1.84
N HIS A 138 8.29 -16.70 0.60
CA HIS A 138 9.62 -16.98 0.07
C HIS A 138 10.69 -16.16 0.79
N ALA A 139 10.46 -14.84 0.93
CA ALA A 139 11.44 -13.95 1.56
C ALA A 139 11.68 -14.23 3.05
N THR A 140 10.67 -14.75 3.76
CA THR A 140 10.78 -15.03 5.21
C THR A 140 11.37 -16.40 5.53
N ARG A 141 11.46 -17.32 4.57
CA ARG A 141 12.00 -18.68 4.76
C ARG A 141 13.52 -18.77 4.64
N GLY A 142 14.21 -17.73 4.16
CA GLY A 142 15.67 -17.64 4.17
C GLY A 142 16.37 -18.72 3.35
N GLU A 143 15.99 -18.89 2.09
CA GLU A 143 16.79 -19.64 1.10
C GLU A 143 17.80 -18.74 0.39
#